data_AF-A0A847XUJ7-F1
#
_entry.id   AF-A0A847XUJ7-F1
#
_cell.length_a   1.000
_cell.length_b   1.000
_cell.length_c   1.000
_cell.angle_alpha   90.00
_cell.angle_beta   90.00
_cell.angle_gamma   90.00
#
_symmetry.space_group_name_H-M   'P 1'
#
loop_
_entity.id
_entity.type
_entity.pdbx_description
1 polymer ?
#
loop_
_entity_poly.entity_id
_entity_poly.type
_entity_poly.pdbx_seq_one_letter_code
_entity_poly.pdbx_strand_id
1 'polypeptide(L)'
;MLFLFLLAVLTGSGSLIYTRYLVDILKGEERKKAELWAQATIIINSADAEDPDQNLEFPFSIIENNTTIPVILTDSHDNIISAGNFSSEQLRDPEYIRIQLEKIKKKKDPIIIELGNGFINKIYYKDSIILTQLTYYPYVQLGIIILFIL
;
A
#
# COMPACT_ATOMS: atom_id res chain seq x y z
N MET A 1 21.11 20.21 -32.80
CA MET A 1 20.40 20.79 -31.64
C MET A 1 18.90 20.48 -31.69
N LEU A 2 18.12 20.98 -32.65
CA LEU A 2 16.65 20.78 -32.68
C LEU A 2 16.17 19.31 -32.77
N PHE A 3 16.83 18.48 -33.59
CA PHE A 3 16.47 17.07 -33.73
C PHE A 3 16.67 16.27 -32.43
N LEU A 4 17.78 16.48 -31.73
CA LEU A 4 18.07 15.83 -30.44
C LEU A 4 17.08 16.27 -29.36
N PHE A 5 16.68 17.55 -29.38
CA PHE A 5 15.66 18.07 -28.49
C PHE A 5 14.29 17.41 -28.73
N LEU A 6 13.84 17.29 -29.99
CA LEU A 6 12.60 16.61 -30.33
C LEU A 6 12.60 15.13 -29.91
N LEU A 7 13.73 14.44 -30.09
CA LEU A 7 13.90 13.05 -29.64
C LEU A 7 13.82 12.95 -28.10
N ALA A 8 14.44 13.88 -27.38
CA ALA A 8 14.39 13.93 -25.92
C ALA A 8 12.96 14.17 -25.40
N VAL A 9 12.22 15.08 -26.03
CA VAL A 9 10.81 15.35 -25.68
C VAL A 9 9.93 14.12 -25.96
N LEU A 10 10.11 13.47 -27.12
CA LEU A 10 9.34 12.28 -27.49
C LEU A 10 9.61 11.11 -26.51
N THR A 11 10.88 10.83 -26.23
CA THR A 11 11.27 9.75 -25.32
C THR A 11 10.87 10.02 -23.87
N GLY A 12 11.02 11.27 -23.40
CA GLY A 12 10.57 11.69 -22.07
C GLY A 12 9.05 11.61 -21.91
N SER A 13 8.29 12.10 -22.89
CA SER A 13 6.82 12.06 -22.87
C SER A 13 6.29 10.62 -22.93
N GLY A 14 6.87 9.79 -23.82
CA GLY A 14 6.51 8.38 -23.93
C GLY A 14 6.80 7.61 -22.63
N SER A 15 7.98 7.85 -22.03
CA SER A 15 8.35 7.27 -20.73
C SER A 15 7.37 7.66 -19.63
N LEU A 16 7.04 8.96 -19.49
CA LEU A 16 6.08 9.44 -18.49
C LEU A 16 4.70 8.79 -18.63
N ILE A 17 4.18 8.67 -19.85
CA ILE A 17 2.87 8.06 -20.09
C ILE A 17 2.91 6.59 -19.68
N TYR A 18 3.94 5.87 -20.10
CA TYR A 18 4.10 4.45 -19.76
C TYR A 18 4.26 4.22 -18.26
N THR A 19 5.10 5.02 -17.59
CA THR A 19 5.28 4.90 -16.13
C THR A 19 4.00 5.22 -15.37
N ARG A 20 3.24 6.25 -15.77
CA ARG A 20 1.95 6.57 -15.14
C ARG A 20 0.97 5.39 -15.24
N TYR A 21 0.87 4.78 -16.42
CA TYR A 21 0.06 3.58 -16.64
C TYR A 21 0.48 2.43 -15.71
N LEU A 22 1.79 2.15 -15.60
CA LEU A 22 2.30 1.09 -14.74
C LEU A 22 2.06 1.36 -13.25
N VAL A 23 2.24 2.62 -12.82
CA VAL A 23 1.94 3.07 -11.45
C VAL A 23 0.48 2.83 -11.10
N ASP A 24 -0.45 3.12 -12.00
CA ASP A 24 -1.88 2.94 -11.73
C ASP A 24 -2.30 1.47 -11.65
N ILE A 25 -1.70 0.60 -12.47
CA ILE A 25 -1.86 -0.86 -12.33
C ILE A 25 -1.36 -1.32 -10.96
N LEU A 26 -0.15 -0.92 -10.58
CA LEU A 26 0.47 -1.34 -9.33
C LEU A 26 -0.29 -0.84 -8.10
N LYS A 27 -0.84 0.39 -8.14
CA LYS A 27 -1.76 0.87 -7.09
C LYS A 27 -2.95 -0.05 -6.91
N GLY A 28 -3.56 -0.51 -8.00
CA GLY A 28 -4.67 -1.45 -7.96
C GLY A 28 -4.27 -2.79 -7.34
N GLU A 29 -3.12 -3.33 -7.72
CA GLU A 29 -2.61 -4.58 -7.15
C GLU A 29 -2.21 -4.46 -5.67
N GLU A 30 -1.61 -3.34 -5.26
CA GLU A 30 -1.33 -3.07 -3.84
C GLU A 30 -2.61 -2.96 -3.01
N ARG A 31 -3.64 -2.32 -3.58
CA ARG A 31 -4.96 -2.23 -2.93
C ARG A 31 -5.55 -3.63 -2.70
N LYS A 32 -5.57 -4.50 -3.71
CA LYS A 32 -6.08 -5.87 -3.58
C LYS A 32 -5.30 -6.67 -2.53
N LYS A 33 -3.98 -6.53 -2.48
CA LYS A 33 -3.14 -7.18 -1.47
C LYS A 33 -3.43 -6.69 -0.06
N ALA A 34 -3.67 -5.38 0.12
CA ALA A 34 -4.09 -4.82 1.40
C ALA A 34 -5.47 -5.35 1.84
N GLU A 35 -6.41 -5.46 0.90
CA GLU A 35 -7.74 -6.05 1.15
C GLU A 35 -7.64 -7.52 1.57
N LEU A 36 -6.85 -8.33 0.87
CA LEU A 36 -6.64 -9.75 1.20
C LEU A 36 -6.00 -9.92 2.57
N TRP A 37 -4.99 -9.11 2.90
CA TRP A 37 -4.35 -9.13 4.21
C TRP A 37 -5.33 -8.82 5.34
N ALA A 38 -6.18 -7.81 5.15
CA ALA A 38 -7.18 -7.43 6.13
C ALA A 38 -8.25 -8.53 6.31
N GLN A 39 -8.71 -9.14 5.22
CA GLN A 39 -9.64 -10.26 5.28
C GLN A 39 -9.04 -11.45 6.03
N ALA A 40 -7.78 -11.81 5.73
CA ALA A 40 -7.07 -12.86 6.45
C ALA A 40 -6.94 -12.55 7.95
N THR A 41 -6.60 -11.30 8.29
CA THR A 41 -6.50 -10.84 9.68
C THR A 41 -7.84 -10.91 10.40
N ILE A 42 -8.93 -10.53 9.73
CA ILE A 42 -10.28 -10.65 10.27
C ILE A 42 -10.62 -12.12 10.54
N ILE A 43 -10.41 -13.02 9.56
CA ILE A 43 -10.69 -14.46 9.69
C ILE A 43 -9.97 -15.05 10.90
N ILE A 44 -8.67 -14.74 11.05
CA ILE A 44 -7.85 -15.22 12.17
C ILE A 44 -8.34 -14.65 13.52
N ASN A 45 -8.72 -13.38 13.56
CA ASN A 45 -9.21 -12.76 14.81
C ASN A 45 -10.63 -13.19 15.18
N SER A 46 -11.44 -13.64 14.22
CA SER A 46 -12.78 -14.20 14.44
C SER A 46 -12.80 -15.72 14.57
N ALA A 47 -11.64 -16.36 14.48
CA ALA A 47 -11.48 -17.80 14.56
C ALA A 47 -11.97 -18.33 15.92
N ASP A 48 -12.67 -19.46 15.91
CA ASP A 48 -13.06 -20.13 17.14
C ASP A 48 -11.93 -21.07 17.55
N ALA A 49 -11.30 -20.78 18.69
CA ALA A 49 -10.19 -21.56 19.19
C ALA A 49 -10.59 -22.99 19.60
N GLU A 50 -11.90 -23.27 19.71
CA GLU A 50 -12.44 -24.57 20.10
C GLU A 50 -12.89 -25.44 18.92
N ASP A 51 -12.79 -24.95 17.67
CA ASP A 51 -13.10 -25.72 16.46
C ASP A 51 -11.82 -26.35 15.85
N PRO A 52 -11.57 -27.66 16.07
CA PRO A 52 -10.37 -28.33 15.57
C PRO A 52 -10.35 -28.52 14.05
N ASP A 53 -11.49 -28.36 13.35
CA ASP A 53 -11.57 -28.49 11.90
C ASP A 53 -11.31 -27.16 11.17
N GLN A 54 -11.14 -26.05 11.91
CA GLN A 54 -10.90 -24.74 11.34
C GLN A 54 -9.48 -24.59 10.78
N ASN A 55 -9.34 -24.61 9.45
CA ASN A 55 -8.05 -24.46 8.79
C ASN A 55 -7.65 -22.98 8.64
N LEU A 56 -6.69 -22.52 9.46
CA LEU A 56 -6.13 -21.17 9.42
C LEU A 56 -4.83 -21.04 8.60
N GLU A 57 -4.32 -22.14 8.04
CA GLU A 57 -3.05 -22.15 7.29
C GLU A 57 -3.08 -21.15 6.12
N PHE A 58 -4.19 -21.12 5.37
CA PHE A 58 -4.34 -20.22 4.23
C PHE A 58 -4.37 -18.74 4.65
N PRO A 59 -5.24 -18.29 5.59
CA PRO A 59 -5.18 -16.93 6.13
C PRO A 59 -3.79 -16.53 6.65
N PHE A 60 -3.11 -17.41 7.41
CA PHE A 60 -1.76 -17.12 7.91
C PHE A 60 -0.76 -16.92 6.76
N SER A 61 -0.82 -17.77 5.74
CA SER A 61 0.05 -17.63 4.57
C SER A 61 -0.14 -16.28 3.85
N ILE A 62 -1.35 -15.72 3.82
CA ILE A 62 -1.61 -14.40 3.22
C ILE A 62 -0.93 -13.30 4.05
N ILE A 63 -1.01 -13.39 5.38
CA ILE A 63 -0.38 -12.41 6.28
C ILE A 63 1.14 -12.46 6.16
N GLU A 64 1.72 -13.67 6.19
CA GLU A 64 3.17 -13.87 6.11
C GLU A 64 3.76 -13.44 4.76
N ASN A 65 3.04 -13.69 3.66
CA ASN A 65 3.50 -13.30 2.32
C ASN A 65 3.36 -11.80 2.03
N ASN A 66 2.64 -11.04 2.85
CA ASN A 66 2.56 -9.58 2.70
C ASN A 66 3.74 -8.88 3.40
N THR A 67 4.84 -8.70 2.66
CA THR A 67 6.09 -8.11 3.16
C THR A 67 6.37 -6.70 2.64
N THR A 68 5.48 -6.14 1.83
CA THR A 68 5.80 -4.91 1.05
C THR A 68 4.83 -3.76 1.25
N ILE A 69 3.63 -4.00 1.78
CA ILE A 69 2.58 -2.99 1.91
C ILE A 69 2.28 -2.77 3.39
N PRO A 70 2.74 -1.66 3.99
CA PRO A 70 2.36 -1.30 5.36
C PRO A 70 0.86 -1.06 5.46
N VAL A 71 0.21 -1.78 6.37
CA VAL A 71 -1.25 -1.82 6.51
C VAL A 71 -1.64 -1.65 7.97
N ILE A 72 -2.71 -0.90 8.22
CA ILE A 72 -3.29 -0.69 9.54
C ILE A 72 -4.78 -0.98 9.42
N LEU A 73 -5.25 -1.97 10.17
CA LEU A 73 -6.65 -2.33 10.30
C LEU A 73 -7.23 -1.63 11.52
N THR A 74 -8.35 -0.94 11.34
CA THR A 74 -9.08 -0.27 12.42
C THR A 74 -10.55 -0.67 12.43
N ASP A 75 -11.21 -0.41 13.56
CA ASP A 75 -12.66 -0.45 13.64
C ASP A 75 -13.31 0.80 12.98
N SER A 76 -14.62 0.94 13.15
CA SER A 76 -15.39 2.08 12.64
C SER A 76 -15.02 3.43 13.27
N HIS A 77 -14.45 3.44 14.48
CA HIS A 77 -14.03 4.62 15.23
C HIS A 77 -12.53 4.92 15.08
N ASP A 78 -11.86 4.27 14.12
CA ASP A 78 -10.42 4.36 13.88
C ASP A 78 -9.55 3.83 15.03
N ASN A 79 -10.10 2.97 15.91
CA ASN A 79 -9.29 2.24 16.90
C ASN A 79 -8.49 1.15 16.18
N ILE A 80 -7.18 1.11 16.41
CA ILE A 80 -6.28 0.16 15.75
C ILE A 80 -6.55 -1.26 16.28
N ILE A 81 -6.95 -2.14 15.38
CA ILE A 81 -7.14 -3.59 15.64
C ILE A 81 -5.82 -4.32 15.41
N SER A 82 -5.14 -4.03 14.30
CA SER A 82 -3.89 -4.68 13.93
C SER A 82 -3.09 -3.81 12.96
N ALA A 83 -1.77 -3.99 12.94
CA ALA A 83 -0.87 -3.35 11.99
C ALA A 83 0.09 -4.39 11.41
N GLY A 84 0.25 -4.37 10.08
CA GLY A 84 1.08 -5.30 9.33
C GLY A 84 2.19 -4.58 8.57
N ASN A 85 3.29 -5.31 8.37
CA ASN A 85 4.45 -4.85 7.59
C ASN A 85 5.08 -3.54 8.09
N PHE A 86 5.15 -3.39 9.41
CA PHE A 86 5.99 -2.44 10.13
C PHE A 86 7.11 -3.21 10.84
N SER A 87 8.25 -2.57 11.12
CA SER A 87 9.32 -3.24 11.85
C SER A 87 8.88 -3.60 13.28
N SER A 88 9.52 -4.61 13.89
CA SER A 88 9.21 -5.03 15.26
C SER A 88 9.43 -3.91 16.29
N GLU A 89 10.34 -2.97 16.03
CA GLU A 89 10.54 -1.76 16.83
C GLU A 89 9.38 -0.78 16.68
N GLN A 90 8.89 -0.59 15.46
CA GLN A 90 7.76 0.30 15.16
C GLN A 90 6.45 -0.22 15.75
N LEU A 91 6.21 -1.53 15.72
CA LEU A 91 5.02 -2.15 16.29
C LEU A 91 4.99 -2.08 17.83
N ARG A 92 6.16 -2.00 18.47
CA ARG A 92 6.28 -1.82 19.92
C ARG A 92 5.98 -0.38 20.38
N ASP A 93 5.85 0.56 19.45
CA ASP A 93 5.51 1.96 19.73
C ASP A 93 4.08 2.27 19.20
N PRO A 94 3.06 2.19 20.06
CA PRO A 94 1.68 2.50 19.68
C PRO A 94 1.51 3.93 19.16
N GLU A 95 2.30 4.87 19.67
CA GLU A 95 2.23 6.28 19.26
C GLU A 95 2.77 6.46 17.85
N TYR A 96 3.83 5.72 17.49
CA TYR A 96 4.32 5.68 16.13
C TYR A 96 3.24 5.19 15.15
N ILE A 97 2.56 4.08 15.44
CA ILE A 97 1.50 3.55 14.56
C ILE A 97 0.34 4.54 14.44
N ARG A 98 -0.06 5.19 15.54
CA ARG A 98 -1.08 6.24 15.54
C ARG A 98 -0.69 7.43 14.65
N ILE A 99 0.57 7.87 14.72
CA ILE A 99 1.10 8.92 13.84
C ILE A 99 1.09 8.47 12.37
N GLN A 100 1.42 7.21 12.07
CA GLN A 100 1.36 6.70 10.70
C GLN A 100 -0.08 6.65 10.18
N LEU A 101 -1.04 6.21 11.00
CA LEU A 101 -2.45 6.20 10.66
C LEU A 101 -2.94 7.59 10.24
N GLU A 102 -2.64 8.61 11.04
CA GLU A 102 -3.00 10.00 10.73
C GLU A 102 -2.32 10.53 9.46
N LYS A 103 -1.07 10.12 9.19
CA LYS A 103 -0.39 10.45 7.93
C LYS A 103 -1.05 9.79 6.71
N ILE A 104 -1.52 8.55 6.85
CA ILE A 104 -2.18 7.81 5.78
C ILE A 104 -3.56 8.44 5.49
N LYS A 105 -4.35 8.72 6.54
CA LYS A 105 -5.66 9.38 6.45
C LYS A 105 -5.63 10.69 5.67
N LYS A 106 -4.57 11.49 5.85
CA LYS A 106 -4.40 12.76 5.11
C LYS A 106 -4.13 12.60 3.62
N LYS A 107 -3.70 11.41 3.19
CA LYS A 107 -3.28 11.15 1.80
C LYS A 107 -4.25 10.28 1.02
N LYS A 108 -4.95 9.35 1.69
CA LYS A 108 -5.78 8.34 1.06
C LYS A 108 -6.99 8.01 1.93
N ASP A 109 -8.12 7.81 1.26
CA ASP A 109 -9.31 7.25 1.88
C ASP A 109 -9.07 5.78 2.26
N PRO A 110 -9.63 5.33 3.40
CA PRO A 110 -9.56 3.93 3.78
C PRO A 110 -10.33 3.04 2.82
N ILE A 111 -9.96 1.77 2.80
CA ILE A 111 -10.79 0.72 2.23
C ILE A 111 -11.76 0.27 3.31
N ILE A 112 -13.06 0.30 3.02
CA ILE A 112 -14.11 -0.07 3.95
C ILE A 112 -14.46 -1.54 3.73
N ILE A 113 -14.45 -2.33 4.80
CA ILE A 113 -14.94 -3.71 4.81
C ILE A 113 -16.15 -3.78 5.74
N GLU A 114 -17.28 -4.25 5.22
CA GLU A 114 -18.48 -4.57 6.00
C GLU A 114 -18.44 -6.03 6.42
N LEU A 115 -18.42 -6.30 7.73
CA LEU A 115 -18.39 -7.65 8.29
C LEU A 115 -19.80 -8.23 8.52
N GLY A 116 -20.84 -7.49 8.17
CA GLY A 116 -22.23 -7.80 8.49
C GLY A 116 -22.67 -7.24 9.85
N ASN A 117 -23.98 -7.24 10.12
CA ASN A 117 -24.60 -6.76 11.37
C ASN A 117 -24.22 -5.31 11.76
N GLY A 118 -23.85 -4.47 10.79
CA GLY A 118 -23.44 -3.08 11.03
C GLY A 118 -22.00 -2.91 11.51
N PHE A 119 -21.21 -3.98 11.61
CA PHE A 119 -19.79 -3.89 11.92
C PHE A 119 -18.99 -3.51 10.68
N ILE A 120 -18.23 -2.42 10.81
CA ILE A 120 -17.41 -1.86 9.74
C ILE A 120 -15.96 -1.81 10.23
N ASN A 121 -15.05 -2.38 9.45
CA ASN A 121 -13.62 -2.16 9.61
C ASN A 121 -13.09 -1.30 8.49
N LYS A 122 -12.04 -0.54 8.79
CA LYS A 122 -11.35 0.32 7.83
C LYS A 122 -9.91 -0.15 7.69
N ILE A 123 -9.41 -0.12 6.46
CA ILE A 123 -8.03 -0.47 6.13
C ILE A 123 -7.32 0.78 5.64
N TYR A 124 -6.25 1.13 6.33
CA TYR A 124 -5.33 2.20 5.96
C TYR A 124 -4.04 1.58 5.48
N TYR A 125 -3.65 1.87 4.24
CA TYR A 125 -2.44 1.32 3.64
C TYR A 125 -1.58 2.43 3.03
N LYS A 126 -0.27 2.24 3.12
CA LYS A 126 0.72 3.12 2.49
C LYS A 126 1.15 2.52 1.15
N ASP A 127 1.48 3.37 0.18
CA ASP A 127 2.18 2.92 -1.03
C ASP A 127 3.46 2.18 -0.66
N SER A 128 3.75 1.08 -1.37
CA SER A 128 5.02 0.40 -1.18
C SER A 128 6.20 1.28 -1.57
N ILE A 129 7.39 0.90 -1.11
CA ILE A 129 8.64 1.57 -1.51
C ILE A 129 8.83 1.53 -3.04
N ILE A 130 8.44 0.42 -3.68
CA ILE A 130 8.61 0.20 -5.12
C ILE A 130 7.69 1.14 -5.90
N LEU A 131 6.41 1.19 -5.53
CA LEU A 131 5.45 2.09 -6.16
C LEU A 131 5.84 3.56 -5.99
N THR A 132 6.34 3.91 -4.80
CA THR A 132 6.87 5.24 -4.54
C THR A 132 8.05 5.54 -5.47
N GLN A 133 9.07 4.68 -5.51
CA GLN A 133 10.25 4.87 -6.37
C GLN A 133 9.87 4.99 -7.84
N LEU A 134 8.97 4.14 -8.34
CA LEU A 134 8.51 4.15 -9.72
C LEU A 134 7.78 5.46 -10.07
N THR A 135 7.05 6.03 -9.11
CA THR A 135 6.37 7.32 -9.29
C THR A 135 7.36 8.48 -9.43
N TYR A 136 8.49 8.45 -8.69
CA TYR A 136 9.48 9.54 -8.70
C TYR A 136 10.54 9.42 -9.79
N TYR A 137 10.84 8.20 -10.25
CA TYR A 137 11.91 7.93 -11.22
C TYR A 137 11.86 8.82 -12.48
N PRO A 138 10.71 9.04 -13.15
CA PRO A 138 10.66 9.87 -14.36
C PRO A 138 11.06 11.33 -14.12
N TYR A 139 10.77 11.88 -12.94
CA TYR A 139 11.12 13.26 -12.61
C TYR A 139 12.63 13.43 -12.41
N VAL A 140 13.29 12.44 -11.80
CA VAL A 140 14.76 12.41 -11.68
C VAL A 140 15.40 12.31 -13.06
N GLN A 141 14.87 11.44 -13.94
CA GLN A 141 15.33 11.30 -15.32
C GLN A 141 15.22 12.62 -16.09
N LEU A 142 14.10 13.34 -15.98
CA LEU A 142 13.93 14.65 -16.62
C LEU A 142 14.91 15.69 -16.07
N GLY A 143 15.16 15.69 -14.75
CA GLY A 143 16.16 16.57 -14.15
C GLY A 143 17.56 16.35 -14.73
N ILE A 144 17.96 15.09 -14.92
CA ILE A 144 19.24 14.74 -15.55
C ILE A 144 19.27 15.21 -17.01
N ILE A 145 18.21 15.00 -17.79
CA ILE A 145 18.13 15.46 -19.18
C ILE A 145 18.28 16.99 -19.26
N ILE A 146 17.58 17.73 -18.40
CA ILE A 146 17.69 19.19 -18.35
C ILE A 146 19.12 19.62 -18.02
N LEU A 147 19.78 18.96 -17.06
CA LEU A 147 21.17 19.25 -16.68
C LEU A 147 22.16 19.08 -17.84
N PHE A 148 21.96 18.09 -18.71
CA PHE A 148 22.84 17.85 -19.87
C PHE A 148 22.53 18.73 -21.09
N ILE A 149 21.31 19.28 -21.16
CA ILE A 149 20.90 20.21 -22.24
C ILE A 149 21.34 21.65 -21.94
N LEU A 150 21.44 22.02 -20.66
CA LEU A 150 21.92 23.32 -20.19
C LEU A 150 23.43 23.48 -20.37
#